data_AF-A0A3B8JKD3-F1
#
_entry.id   AF-A0A3B8JKD3-F1
#
_cell.length_a   1.000
_cell.length_b   1.000
_cell.length_c   1.000
_cell.angle_alpha   90.00
_cell.angle_beta   90.00
_cell.angle_gamma   90.00
#
_symmetry.space_group_name_H-M   'P 1'
#
loop_
_entity.id
_entity.type
_entity.pdbx_description
1 polymer ?
#
loop_
_entity_poly.entity_id
_entity_poly.type
_entity_poly.pdbx_seq_one_letter_code
_entity_poly.pdbx_strand_id
1 'polypeptide(L)' 'MNFQLIDRAKENEDKIAIVATEGAFTYQNLLHTSARIATKLLDNVEDLQEQRV' A
#
# COMPACT_ATOMS: atom_id res chain seq x y z
N MET A 1 11.93 3.42 9.72
CA MET A 1 10.54 2.90 9.68
C MET A 1 9.60 4.07 9.97
N ASN A 2 8.85 4.57 8.98
CA ASN A 2 8.04 5.79 9.11
C ASN A 2 6.66 5.47 9.75
N PHE A 3 6.67 5.02 11.00
CA PHE A 3 5.45 4.65 11.76
C PHE A 3 4.46 5.83 11.85
N GLN A 4 4.97 7.05 11.92
CA GLN A 4 4.15 8.26 12.00
C GLN A 4 3.17 8.41 10.83
N LEU A 5 3.53 7.91 9.64
CA LEU A 5 2.65 7.99 8.48
C LEU A 5 1.51 6.97 8.58
N ILE A 6 1.80 5.76 9.04
CA ILE A 6 0.80 4.68 9.15
C ILE A 6 -0.15 4.95 10.32
N ASP A 7 0.36 5.43 11.45
CA ASP A 7 -0.47 5.82 12.59
C ASP A 7 -1.42 6.97 12.22
N ARG A 8 -0.90 8.03 11.57
CA ARG A 8 -1.76 9.14 11.09
C ARG A 8 -2.82 8.70 10.09
N ALA A 9 -2.49 7.73 9.24
CA ALA A 9 -3.42 7.18 8.26
C ALA A 9 -4.54 6.37 8.93
N LYS A 10 -4.24 5.67 10.04
CA LYS A 10 -5.28 5.01 10.85
C LYS A 10 -6.19 6.02 11.54
N GLU A 11 -5.64 7.10 12.11
CA GLU A 11 -6.43 8.16 12.74
C GLU A 11 -7.38 8.90 11.78
N ASN A 12 -7.13 8.79 10.47
CA ASN A 12 -7.89 9.49 9.44
C ASN A 12 -8.39 8.52 8.36
N GLU A 13 -8.73 7.29 8.76
CA GLU A 13 -9.00 6.17 7.86
C GLU A 13 -10.04 6.47 6.75
N ASP A 14 -11.12 7.18 7.10
CA ASP A 14 -12.19 7.59 6.16
C ASP A 14 -11.88 8.84 5.34
N LYS A 15 -10.79 9.57 5.63
CA LYS A 15 -10.44 10.77 4.85
C LYS A 15 -9.79 10.37 3.53
N ILE A 16 -10.09 11.15 2.49
CA ILE A 16 -9.42 11.05 1.20
C ILE A 16 -7.93 11.38 1.38
N ALA A 17 -7.06 10.43 1.03
CA ALA A 17 -5.62 10.57 1.04
C ALA A 17 -5.09 11.08 -0.30
N ILE A 18 -5.64 10.55 -1.41
CA ILE A 18 -5.20 10.87 -2.77
C ILE A 18 -6.42 10.97 -3.68
N VAL A 19 -6.45 11.99 -4.54
CA VAL A 19 -7.36 12.06 -5.69
C VAL A 19 -6.52 11.88 -6.95
N ALA A 20 -6.77 10.80 -7.67
CA ALA A 20 -6.11 10.46 -8.93
C ALA A 20 -7.14 10.42 -10.07
N THR A 21 -6.66 10.22 -11.29
CA THR A 21 -7.52 10.13 -12.47
C THR A 21 -8.46 8.92 -12.39
N GLU A 22 -8.02 7.85 -11.73
CA GLU A 22 -8.85 6.65 -11.48
C GLU A 22 -9.89 6.83 -10.37
N GLY A 23 -9.82 7.91 -9.58
CA GLY A 23 -10.74 8.21 -8.50
C GLY A 23 -10.07 8.66 -7.21
N ALA A 24 -10.87 8.73 -6.14
CA ALA A 24 -10.40 9.15 -4.82
C ALA A 24 -10.16 7.93 -3.92
N PHE A 25 -9.01 7.91 -3.26
CA PHE A 25 -8.61 6.85 -2.35
C PHE A 25 -8.55 7.40 -0.93
N THR A 26 -9.22 6.74 0.01
CA THR A 26 -9.08 7.03 1.44
C THR A 26 -7.76 6.48 1.97
N TYR A 27 -7.33 6.97 3.14
CA TYR A 27 -6.15 6.44 3.82
C TYR A 27 -6.28 4.93 4.05
N GLN A 28 -7.45 4.46 4.49
CA GLN A 28 -7.71 3.03 4.70
C GLN A 28 -7.57 2.23 3.40
N ASN A 29 -8.21 2.69 2.32
CA ASN A 29 -8.25 1.95 1.06
C ASN A 29 -6.86 1.89 0.41
N LEU A 30 -6.09 2.98 0.52
CA LEU A 30 -4.73 3.06 0.01
C LEU A 30 -3.78 2.13 0.80
N LEU A 31 -3.86 2.13 2.14
CA LEU A 31 -3.07 1.22 2.99
C LEU A 31 -3.39 -0.24 2.73
N HIS A 32 -4.68 -0.58 2.68
CA HIS A 32 -5.11 -1.95 2.45
C HIS A 32 -4.69 -2.45 1.06
N THR A 33 -4.87 -1.62 0.03
CA THR A 33 -4.50 -1.97 -1.35
C THR A 33 -2.99 -2.11 -1.51
N SER A 34 -2.20 -1.16 -0.99
CA SER A 34 -0.74 -1.23 -1.03
C SER A 34 -0.20 -2.42 -0.25
N ALA A 35 -0.73 -2.72 0.94
CA ALA A 35 -0.35 -3.89 1.72
C ALA A 35 -0.63 -5.18 0.94
N ARG A 36 -1.81 -5.30 0.31
CA ARG A 36 -2.18 -6.48 -0.49
C ARG A 36 -1.25 -6.67 -1.69
N ILE A 37 -0.90 -5.61 -2.40
CA ILE A 37 0.06 -5.66 -3.52
C ILE A 37 1.44 -6.05 -3.00
N ALA A 38 1.92 -5.43 -1.92
CA ALA A 38 3.21 -5.76 -1.33
C ALA A 38 3.27 -7.22 -0.87
N THR A 39 2.21 -7.73 -0.23
CA THR A 39 2.10 -9.15 0.12
C THR A 39 2.19 -10.03 -1.11
N LYS A 40 1.50 -9.68 -2.21
CA LYS A 40 1.60 -10.45 -3.47
C LYS A 40 2.96 -10.36 -4.13
N LEU A 41 3.63 -9.23 -4.05
CA LEU A 41 5.00 -9.07 -4.52
C LEU A 41 5.98 -9.96 -3.73
N LEU A 42 5.77 -10.09 -2.42
CA LEU A 42 6.56 -10.96 -1.55
C LEU A 42 6.18 -12.45 -1.67
N ASP A 43 4.92 -12.76 -1.98
CA ASP A 43 4.43 -14.12 -2.25
C ASP A 43 5.00 -14.67 -3.56
N ASN A 44 5.27 -13.79 -4.53
CA ASN A 44 5.91 -14.12 -5.81
C ASN A 44 7.44 -14.07 -5.77
N VAL A 45 8.05 -14.27 -4.59
CA VAL A 45 9.51 -14.26 -4.41
C VAL A 45 10.20 -15.37 -5.23
N GLU A 46 9.50 -16.45 -5.59
CA GLU A 46 10.05 -17.49 -6.46
C GLU A 46 10.38 -16.95 -7.87
N ASP A 47 9.55 -16.08 -8.46
CA ASP A 47 9.80 -15.45 -9.77
C ASP A 47 10.92 -14.39 -9.69
N LEU A 48 11.00 -13.66 -8.57
CA LEU A 48 12.03 -12.64 -8.33
C LEU A 48 13.43 -13.23 -8.02
N GLN A 49 13.53 -14.49 -7.60
CA GLN A 49 14.82 -15.15 -7.41
C GLN A 49 15.47 -15.57 -8.73
N GLU A 50 14.68 -15.86 -9.77
CA GLU A 50 15.16 -16.24 -11.11
C GLU A 50 15.74 -15.04 -11.90
N GLN A 51 15.48 -13.80 -11.48
CA GLN A 51 16.02 -12.57 -12.08
C GLN A 51 17.13 -11.90 -11.25
N ARG A 52 17.84 -12.64 -10.40
CA ARG A 52 19.13 -12.17 -9.88
C ARG A 52 20.24 -12.50 -10.89
N VAL A 53 20.35 -11.69 -11.94
CA VAL A 53 21.55 -11.57 -12.79
C VAL A 53 22.60 -10.66 -12.16
#